data_AF-A0A2V8S2F0-F1
#
_entry.id   AF-A0A2V8S2F0-F1
#
_cell.length_a   1.000
_cell.length_b   1.000
_cell.length_c   1.000
_cell.angle_alpha   90.00
_cell.angle_beta   90.00
_cell.angle_gamma   90.00
#
_symmetry.space_group_name_H-M   'P 1'
#
loop_
_entity.id
_entity.type
_entity.pdbx_description
1 polymer ?
#
loop_
_entity_poly.entity_id
_entity_poly.type
_entity_poly.pdbx_seq_one_letter_code
_entity_poly.pdbx_strand_id
1 'polypeptide(L)'
;MKDEHIINMLESAPFASLTERELVVVTAHCAACATCQRAYEAARISALLLKERASERVEPSPFFQTRILAALRERQAANEAWSFVRLWKSAGALVSSMAALVALLAGLTFLAPTTQPAMPQTVASVSTPYSAEDVVLSQDDLSTEQMTDGQVLTTIYGTDDDQTR
;
A
#
# COMPACT_ATOMS: atom_id res chain seq x y z
N MET A 1 17.02 29.33 28.84
CA MET A 1 17.24 28.19 27.93
C MET A 1 18.59 27.57 28.27
N LYS A 2 18.72 27.08 29.51
CA LYS A 2 19.91 26.41 30.00
C LYS A 2 19.70 24.92 29.72
N ASP A 3 20.74 24.23 29.30
CA ASP A 3 20.79 22.76 29.19
C ASP A 3 20.43 22.14 27.83
N GLU A 4 20.55 22.89 26.73
CA GLU A 4 20.75 22.22 25.44
C GLU A 4 22.22 21.83 25.32
N HIS A 5 22.56 20.67 25.86
CA HIS A 5 23.88 20.09 25.71
C HIS A 5 24.14 19.78 24.23
N ILE A 6 25.34 20.10 23.76
CA ILE A 6 25.79 19.77 22.39
C ILE A 6 25.73 18.26 22.06
N ILE A 7 25.51 17.41 23.06
CA ILE A 7 25.38 15.96 22.92
C ILE A 7 24.23 15.61 21.97
N ASN A 8 23.05 16.23 22.15
CA ASN A 8 21.90 16.00 21.26
C ASN A 8 22.20 16.42 19.82
N MET A 9 22.97 17.49 19.64
CA MET A 9 23.41 17.96 18.32
C MET A 9 24.41 17.00 17.68
N LEU A 10 25.36 16.46 18.46
CA LEU A 10 26.36 15.48 18.01
C LEU A 10 25.77 14.09 17.71
N GLU A 11 24.66 13.73 18.35
CA GLU A 11 23.97 12.45 18.11
C GLU A 11 23.04 12.50 16.89
N SER A 12 22.42 13.66 16.62
CA SER A 12 21.44 13.82 15.53
C SER A 12 22.09 14.10 14.17
N ALA A 13 23.29 14.67 14.14
CA ALA A 13 23.99 15.03 12.91
C ALA A 13 25.42 14.46 12.90
N PRO A 14 25.91 13.91 11.77
CA PRO A 14 27.29 13.47 11.66
C PRO A 14 28.23 14.66 11.77
N PHE A 15 29.36 14.47 12.46
CA PHE A 15 30.35 15.53 12.68
C PHE A 15 30.80 16.24 11.38
N ALA A 16 30.84 15.52 10.26
CA ALA A 16 31.19 16.05 8.94
C ALA A 16 30.15 17.02 8.34
N SER A 17 28.94 17.07 8.88
CA SER A 17 27.86 17.97 8.43
C SER A 17 27.80 19.29 9.20
N LEU A 18 28.60 19.45 10.26
CA LEU A 18 28.66 20.66 11.05
C LEU A 18 29.30 21.80 10.24
N THR A 19 28.62 22.93 10.20
CA THR A 19 29.13 24.16 9.59
C THR A 19 30.18 24.82 10.48
N GLU A 20 31.03 25.67 9.89
CA GLU A 20 32.08 26.39 10.61
C GLU A 20 31.53 27.24 11.79
N ARG A 21 30.35 27.83 11.63
CA ARG A 21 29.67 28.59 12.68
C ARG A 21 29.26 27.72 13.86
N GLU A 22 28.75 26.52 13.58
CA GLU A 22 28.35 25.55 14.61
C GLU A 22 29.56 25.02 15.37
N LEU A 23 30.69 24.79 14.70
CA LEU A 23 31.95 24.41 15.35
C LEU A 23 32.45 25.47 16.33
N VAL A 24 32.32 26.76 15.99
CA VAL A 24 32.67 27.86 16.91
C VAL A 24 31.77 27.85 18.15
N VAL A 25 30.46 27.63 17.98
CA VAL A 25 29.51 27.55 19.11
C VAL A 25 29.81 26.34 20.00
N VAL A 26 30.06 25.18 19.38
CA VAL A 26 30.38 23.93 20.09
C VAL A 26 31.68 24.07 20.88
N THR A 27 32.73 24.60 20.27
CA THR A 27 34.04 24.79 20.93
C THR A 27 33.97 25.81 22.08
N ALA A 28 33.20 26.89 21.91
CA ALA A 28 32.94 27.85 22.98
C ALA A 28 32.18 27.22 24.16
N HIS A 29 31.20 26.35 23.89
CA HIS A 29 30.47 25.64 24.93
C HIS A 29 31.33 24.58 25.64
N CYS A 30 32.18 23.86 24.91
CA CYS A 30 33.12 22.89 25.46
C CYS A 30 34.12 23.52 26.44
N ALA A 31 34.51 24.78 26.24
CA ALA A 31 35.41 25.50 27.16
C ALA A 31 34.81 25.69 28.57
N ALA A 32 33.49 25.70 28.69
CA ALA A 32 32.77 25.90 29.95
C ALA A 32 32.16 24.62 30.53
N CYS A 33 32.16 23.51 29.78
CA CYS A 33 31.42 22.30 30.13
C CYS A 33 32.22 21.01 29.88
N ALA A 34 32.75 20.42 30.96
CA ALA A 34 33.62 19.24 30.90
C ALA A 34 32.93 17.95 30.40
N THR A 35 31.60 17.85 30.51
CA THR A 35 30.84 16.71 29.94
C THR A 35 30.73 16.84 28.42
N CYS A 36 30.42 18.05 27.94
CA CYS A 36 30.37 18.36 26.52
C CYS A 36 31.75 18.26 25.86
N GLN A 37 32.82 18.68 26.54
CA GLN A 37 34.17 18.51 26.02
C GLN A 37 34.50 17.03 25.76
N ARG A 38 34.22 16.14 26.72
CA ARG A 38 34.46 14.70 26.56
C ARG A 38 33.63 14.10 25.42
N ALA A 39 32.37 14.50 25.29
CA ALA A 39 31.51 14.06 24.19
C ALA A 39 32.03 14.53 22.82
N TYR A 40 32.48 15.78 22.73
CA TYR A 40 33.06 16.34 21.52
C TYR A 40 34.37 15.64 21.10
N GLU A 41 35.26 15.37 22.06
CA GLU A 41 36.51 14.63 21.80
C GLU A 41 36.22 13.20 21.33
N ALA A 42 35.27 12.51 21.98
CA ALA A 42 34.85 11.17 21.57
C ALA A 42 34.25 11.16 20.16
N ALA A 43 33.36 12.12 19.84
CA ALA A 43 32.75 12.26 18.52
C ALA A 43 33.80 12.59 17.43
N ARG A 44 34.80 13.41 17.76
CA ARG A 44 35.90 13.74 16.84
C ARG A 44 36.76 12.50 16.54
N ILE A 45 37.11 11.73 17.56
CA ILE A 45 37.92 10.51 17.39
C ILE A 45 37.15 9.47 16.58
N SER A 46 35.86 9.24 16.88
CA SER A 46 35.05 8.29 16.13
C SER A 46 34.87 8.72 14.67
N ALA A 47 34.65 10.01 14.41
CA ALA A 47 34.57 10.54 13.05
C ALA A 47 35.88 10.34 12.26
N LEU A 48 37.04 10.53 12.91
CA LEU A 48 38.33 10.25 12.29
C LEU A 48 38.51 8.76 11.97
N LEU A 49 38.18 7.86 12.91
CA LEU A 49 38.27 6.42 12.69
C LEU A 49 37.31 5.95 11.57
N LEU A 50 36.09 6.48 11.55
CA LEU A 50 35.12 6.20 10.49
C LEU A 50 35.60 6.73 9.14
N LYS A 51 36.23 7.89 9.09
CA LYS A 51 36.81 8.44 7.86
C LYS A 51 37.92 7.55 7.31
N GLU A 52 38.82 7.08 8.18
CA GLU A 52 39.90 6.15 7.78
C GLU A 52 39.32 4.82 7.29
N ARG A 53 38.34 4.25 8.00
CA ARG A 53 37.67 3.01 7.58
C ARG A 53 36.80 3.15 6.34
N ALA A 54 36.18 4.30 6.12
CA ALA A 54 35.39 4.56 4.92
C ALA A 54 36.26 4.65 3.66
N SER A 55 37.56 4.94 3.81
CA SER A 55 38.52 4.90 2.70
C SER A 55 38.86 3.47 2.25
N GLU A 56 38.64 2.49 3.12
CA GLU A 56 38.83 1.07 2.82
C GLU A 56 37.64 0.56 1.97
N ARG A 57 37.89 0.35 0.67
CA ARG A 57 36.91 -0.29 -0.22
C ARG A 57 36.82 -1.77 0.09
N VAL A 58 35.92 -2.13 1.01
CA VAL A 58 35.56 -3.53 1.27
C VAL A 58 34.62 -3.99 0.16
N GLU A 59 35.10 -4.90 -0.69
CA GLU A 59 34.24 -5.53 -1.69
C GLU A 59 33.22 -6.44 -0.98
N PRO A 60 31.91 -6.27 -1.24
CA PRO A 60 30.91 -7.13 -0.63
C PRO A 60 31.12 -8.57 -1.09
N SER A 61 30.86 -9.53 -0.19
CA SER A 61 30.89 -10.96 -0.55
C SER A 61 29.99 -11.23 -1.77
N PRO A 62 30.32 -12.21 -2.64
CA PRO A 62 29.58 -12.50 -3.87
C PRO A 62 28.10 -12.86 -3.65
N PHE A 63 27.71 -13.23 -2.43
CA PHE A 63 26.32 -13.55 -2.06
C PHE A 63 25.63 -12.47 -1.21
N PHE A 64 26.22 -11.28 -1.11
CA PHE A 64 25.66 -10.20 -0.31
C PHE A 64 24.29 -9.75 -0.84
N GLN A 65 24.21 -9.51 -2.15
CA GLN A 65 22.96 -9.08 -2.80
C GLN A 65 21.86 -10.14 -2.66
N THR A 66 22.20 -11.41 -2.85
CA THR A 66 21.22 -12.50 -2.73
C THR A 66 20.69 -12.63 -1.31
N ARG A 67 21.57 -12.53 -0.30
CA ARG A 67 21.18 -12.55 1.12
C ARG A 67 20.28 -11.36 1.49
N ILE A 68 20.58 -10.16 0.99
CA ILE A 68 19.75 -8.98 1.24
C ILE A 68 18.37 -9.14 0.62
N LEU A 69 18.31 -9.54 -0.66
CA LEU A 69 17.03 -9.71 -1.35
C LEU A 69 16.19 -10.81 -0.71
N ALA A 70 16.81 -11.90 -0.24
CA ALA A 70 16.13 -12.94 0.50
C ALA A 70 15.58 -12.41 1.84
N ALA A 71 16.41 -11.72 2.62
CA ALA A 71 15.98 -11.14 3.91
C ALA A 71 14.87 -10.08 3.74
N LEU A 72 14.91 -9.31 2.66
CA LEU A 72 13.90 -8.30 2.37
C LEU A 72 12.56 -8.94 1.98
N ARG A 73 12.59 -10.00 1.15
CA ARG A 73 11.39 -10.79 0.81
C ARG A 73 10.78 -11.45 2.04
N GLU A 74 11.60 -12.00 2.93
CA GLU A 74 11.13 -12.60 4.18
C GLU A 74 10.41 -11.59 5.09
N ARG A 75 10.98 -10.38 5.23
CA ARG A 75 10.35 -9.29 5.98
C ARG A 75 9.05 -8.80 5.33
N GLN A 76 9.01 -8.72 4.00
CA GLN A 76 7.80 -8.34 3.28
C GLN A 76 6.69 -9.38 3.46
N ALA A 77 7.00 -10.67 3.28
CA ALA A 77 6.04 -11.75 3.48
C ALA A 77 5.49 -11.79 4.92
N ALA A 78 6.33 -11.56 5.93
CA ALA A 78 5.90 -11.48 7.32
C ALA A 78 4.96 -10.29 7.58
N ASN A 79 5.23 -9.13 6.97
CA ASN A 79 4.35 -7.97 7.07
C ASN A 79 3.03 -8.14 6.30
N GLU A 80 3.07 -8.80 5.14
CA GLU A 80 1.87 -9.13 4.36
C GLU A 80 0.95 -10.05 5.13
N ALA A 81 1.47 -11.12 5.76
CA ALA A 81 0.66 -12.01 6.59
C ALA A 81 -0.11 -11.23 7.68
N TRP A 82 0.52 -10.25 8.30
CA TRP A 82 -0.12 -9.40 9.30
C TRP A 82 -1.11 -8.38 8.70
N SER A 83 -0.85 -7.85 7.52
CA SER A 83 -1.76 -6.94 6.81
C SER A 83 -3.00 -7.66 6.30
N PHE A 84 -2.87 -8.89 5.78
CA PHE A 84 -4.00 -9.74 5.37
C PHE A 84 -4.93 -10.06 6.54
N VAL A 85 -4.40 -10.37 7.72
CA VAL A 85 -5.22 -10.59 8.93
C VAL A 85 -6.00 -9.33 9.32
N ARG A 86 -5.39 -8.15 9.22
CA ARG A 86 -6.07 -6.88 9.50
C ARG A 86 -7.17 -6.57 8.48
N LEU A 87 -6.89 -6.76 7.20
CA LEU A 87 -7.85 -6.58 6.11
C LEU A 87 -9.04 -7.54 6.24
N TRP A 88 -8.79 -8.81 6.57
CA TRP A 88 -9.84 -9.79 6.80
C TRP A 88 -10.74 -9.42 7.99
N LYS A 89 -10.15 -8.87 9.05
CA LYS A 89 -10.90 -8.41 10.22
C LYS A 89 -11.82 -7.22 9.89
N SER A 90 -11.41 -6.31 9.00
CA SER A 90 -12.27 -5.24 8.50
C SER A 90 -13.31 -5.72 7.48
N ALA A 91 -12.95 -6.63 6.59
CA ALA A 91 -13.86 -7.19 5.58
C ALA A 91 -14.92 -8.12 6.19
N GLY A 92 -14.65 -8.72 7.35
CA GLY A 92 -15.58 -9.60 8.04
C GLY A 92 -16.93 -8.95 8.38
N ALA A 93 -16.96 -7.64 8.65
CA ALA A 93 -18.22 -6.93 8.90
C ALA A 93 -19.11 -6.87 7.64
N LEU A 94 -18.50 -6.62 6.47
CA LEU A 94 -19.22 -6.61 5.19
C LEU A 94 -19.71 -8.02 4.83
N VAL A 95 -18.84 -9.03 4.96
CA VAL A 95 -19.21 -10.43 4.68
C VAL A 95 -20.33 -10.90 5.62
N SER A 96 -20.29 -10.52 6.90
CA SER A 96 -21.37 -10.82 7.85
C SER A 96 -22.71 -10.19 7.47
N SER A 97 -22.69 -8.96 6.94
CA SER A 97 -23.92 -8.27 6.53
C SER A 97 -24.57 -8.92 5.30
N MET A 98 -23.77 -9.30 4.30
CA MET A 98 -24.27 -10.06 3.14
C MET A 98 -24.77 -11.45 3.56
N ALA A 99 -24.03 -12.16 4.41
CA ALA A 99 -24.43 -13.47 4.89
C ALA A 99 -25.77 -13.42 5.65
N ALA A 100 -25.96 -12.40 6.50
CA ALA A 100 -27.23 -12.18 7.20
C ALA A 100 -28.39 -11.90 6.24
N LEU A 101 -28.16 -11.09 5.20
CA LEU A 101 -29.17 -10.78 4.20
C LEU A 101 -29.54 -12.01 3.36
N VAL A 102 -28.56 -12.83 2.98
CA VAL A 102 -28.78 -14.12 2.30
C VAL A 102 -29.56 -15.08 3.19
N ALA A 103 -29.20 -15.19 4.47
CA ALA A 103 -29.93 -16.04 5.42
C ALA A 103 -31.38 -15.58 5.62
N LEU A 104 -31.61 -14.26 5.64
CA LEU A 104 -32.95 -13.68 5.75
C LEU A 104 -33.79 -13.93 4.49
N LEU A 105 -33.20 -13.77 3.29
CA LEU A 105 -33.86 -14.12 2.02
C LEU A 105 -34.19 -15.61 1.96
N ALA A 106 -33.26 -16.48 2.36
CA ALA A 106 -33.47 -17.92 2.44
C ALA A 106 -34.59 -18.27 3.43
N GLY A 107 -34.61 -17.60 4.60
CA GLY A 107 -35.69 -17.75 5.57
C GLY A 107 -37.05 -17.36 4.99
N LEU A 108 -37.14 -16.22 4.30
CA LEU A 108 -38.39 -15.77 3.66
C LEU A 108 -38.83 -16.70 2.53
N THR A 109 -37.91 -17.28 1.76
CA THR A 109 -38.27 -18.17 0.65
C THR A 109 -38.69 -19.56 1.12
N PHE A 110 -38.08 -20.10 2.19
CA PHE A 110 -38.38 -21.45 2.66
C PHE A 110 -39.40 -21.52 3.81
N LEU A 111 -39.56 -20.47 4.63
CA LEU A 111 -40.46 -20.46 5.79
C LEU A 111 -41.70 -19.58 5.63
N ALA A 112 -41.80 -18.73 4.59
CA ALA A 112 -43.04 -17.99 4.37
C ALA A 112 -44.10 -18.94 3.78
N PRO A 113 -45.24 -19.17 4.48
CA PRO A 113 -46.36 -19.87 3.87
C PRO A 113 -46.87 -19.00 2.73
N THR A 114 -47.01 -19.58 1.54
CA THR A 114 -47.69 -18.95 0.40
C THR A 114 -49.15 -18.71 0.78
N THR A 115 -49.45 -17.57 1.40
CA THR A 115 -50.82 -17.07 1.48
C THR A 115 -51.19 -16.58 0.09
N GLN A 116 -51.71 -17.51 -0.70
CA GLN A 116 -52.25 -17.28 -2.01
C GLN A 116 -53.64 -16.66 -1.81
N PRO A 117 -53.88 -15.36 -2.05
CA PRO A 117 -55.24 -14.90 -2.18
C PRO A 117 -55.78 -15.51 -3.47
N ALA A 118 -56.77 -16.40 -3.35
CA ALA A 118 -57.52 -16.90 -4.49
C ALA A 118 -58.22 -15.73 -5.18
N MET A 119 -57.61 -15.20 -6.24
CA MET A 119 -58.28 -14.32 -7.19
C MET A 119 -58.95 -15.18 -8.28
N PRO A 120 -60.21 -14.91 -8.64
CA PRO A 120 -60.91 -15.69 -9.65
C PRO A 120 -60.25 -15.49 -11.02
N GLN A 121 -59.93 -16.61 -11.64
CA GLN A 121 -59.39 -16.69 -13.00
C GLN A 121 -60.42 -16.08 -13.97
N THR A 122 -60.14 -14.87 -14.46
CA THR A 122 -60.80 -14.33 -15.63
C THR A 122 -59.84 -14.52 -16.80
N VAL A 123 -60.17 -15.50 -17.64
CA VAL A 123 -59.54 -15.78 -18.92
C VAL A 123 -59.58 -14.55 -19.83
N ALA A 124 -58.41 -13.99 -20.12
CA ALA A 124 -58.18 -13.18 -21.30
C ALA A 124 -57.01 -13.80 -22.05
N SER A 125 -57.35 -14.65 -23.02
CA SER A 125 -56.45 -15.08 -24.08
C SER A 125 -56.10 -13.88 -24.95
N VAL A 126 -54.90 -13.34 -24.79
CA VAL A 126 -54.15 -12.73 -25.90
C VAL A 126 -52.75 -13.31 -25.83
N SER A 127 -52.50 -14.21 -26.77
CA SER A 127 -51.23 -14.81 -27.08
C SER A 127 -50.24 -13.76 -27.59
N THR A 128 -49.40 -13.26 -26.68
CA THR A 128 -48.07 -12.72 -26.98
C THR A 128 -47.19 -13.07 -25.78
N PRO A 129 -46.26 -14.04 -25.92
CA PRO A 129 -45.31 -14.35 -24.85
C PRO A 129 -44.27 -13.22 -24.81
N TYR A 130 -44.58 -12.12 -24.12
CA TYR A 130 -43.54 -11.18 -23.70
C TYR A 130 -42.87 -11.78 -22.47
N SER A 131 -41.97 -12.72 -22.75
CA SER A 131 -41.18 -13.44 -21.77
C SER A 131 -39.88 -12.65 -21.54
N ALA A 132 -39.48 -12.47 -20.28
CA ALA A 132 -38.28 -11.70 -19.93
C ALA A 132 -36.99 -12.30 -20.53
N GLU A 133 -37.01 -13.58 -20.93
CA GLU A 133 -35.91 -14.20 -21.68
C GLU A 133 -35.72 -13.68 -23.11
N ASP A 134 -36.74 -13.10 -23.78
CA ASP A 134 -36.64 -12.63 -25.17
C ASP A 134 -35.90 -11.27 -25.29
N VAL A 135 -35.95 -10.46 -24.23
CA VAL A 135 -35.24 -9.18 -24.14
C VAL A 135 -33.74 -9.37 -23.89
N VAL A 136 -33.34 -10.46 -23.22
CA VAL A 136 -31.93 -10.77 -22.98
C VAL A 136 -31.27 -11.34 -24.23
N LEU A 137 -31.98 -12.17 -25.00
CA LEU A 137 -31.47 -12.74 -26.25
C LEU A 137 -31.42 -11.72 -27.39
N SER A 138 -32.36 -10.76 -27.43
CA SER A 138 -32.36 -9.70 -28.44
C SER A 138 -31.34 -8.57 -28.18
N GLN A 139 -30.74 -8.53 -26.98
CA GLN A 139 -29.72 -7.54 -26.61
C GLN A 139 -28.30 -7.98 -26.99
N ASP A 140 -28.09 -9.27 -27.25
CA ASP A 140 -26.80 -9.81 -27.68
C ASP A 140 -26.50 -9.54 -29.17
N ASP A 141 -27.53 -9.41 -30.01
CA ASP A 141 -27.38 -9.19 -31.47
C ASP A 141 -27.18 -7.70 -31.87
N LEU A 142 -27.22 -6.77 -30.92
CA LEU A 142 -26.92 -5.34 -31.17
C LEU A 142 -25.71 -4.82 -30.38
N SER A 143 -25.02 -5.68 -29.64
CA SER A 143 -23.84 -5.32 -28.83
C SER A 143 -22.55 -6.02 -29.28
N THR A 144 -22.61 -6.84 -30.33
CA THR A 144 -21.45 -7.49 -30.95
C THR A 144 -20.92 -6.70 -32.14
N GLU A 145 -20.74 -5.39 -31.99
CA GLU A 145 -19.55 -4.78 -32.59
C GLU A 145 -18.37 -5.26 -31.76
N GLN A 146 -17.85 -6.40 -32.20
CA GLN A 146 -16.63 -7.04 -31.76
C GLN A 146 -15.50 -6.01 -31.80
N MET A 147 -15.32 -5.26 -30.70
CA MET A 147 -14.11 -4.49 -30.46
C MET A 147 -12.97 -5.48 -30.42
N THR A 148 -12.29 -5.61 -31.56
CA THR A 148 -11.16 -6.50 -31.73
C THR A 148 -10.07 -6.08 -30.74
N ASP A 149 -9.37 -7.05 -30.14
CA ASP A 149 -8.30 -6.79 -29.16
C ASP A 149 -7.24 -5.78 -29.69
N GLY A 150 -7.10 -5.65 -31.01
CA GLY A 150 -6.28 -4.62 -31.65
C GLY A 150 -6.73 -3.18 -31.39
N GLN A 151 -8.04 -2.89 -31.34
CA GLN A 151 -8.56 -1.55 -31.01
C GLN A 151 -8.33 -1.18 -29.54
N VAL A 152 -8.38 -2.16 -28.63
CA VAL A 152 -8.09 -1.95 -27.21
C VAL A 152 -6.61 -1.63 -27.01
N LEU A 153 -5.72 -2.40 -27.67
CA LEU A 153 -4.27 -2.16 -27.61
C LEU A 153 -3.88 -0.80 -28.21
N THR A 154 -4.52 -0.39 -29.31
CA THR A 154 -4.25 0.91 -29.95
C THR A 154 -4.73 2.09 -29.09
N THR A 155 -5.79 1.92 -28.30
CA THR A 155 -6.29 2.97 -27.40
C THR A 155 -5.41 3.13 -26.15
N ILE A 156 -4.85 2.03 -25.65
CA ILE A 156 -3.99 2.03 -24.45
C ILE A 156 -2.55 2.47 -24.77
N TYR A 157 -2.04 2.15 -25.96
CA TYR A 157 -0.64 2.42 -26.32
C TYR A 157 -0.44 3.40 -27.49
N GLY A 158 -1.48 3.77 -28.23
CA GLY A 158 -1.37 4.66 -29.41
C GLY A 158 -1.49 6.15 -29.11
N THR A 159 -1.51 6.56 -27.84
CA THR A 159 -1.71 7.97 -27.45
C THR A 159 -0.44 8.82 -27.38
N ASP A 160 0.73 8.28 -27.74
CA ASP A 160 2.02 8.96 -27.53
C ASP A 160 2.82 9.36 -28.81
N ASP A 161 2.33 9.11 -30.03
CA ASP A 161 3.13 9.36 -31.25
C ASP A 161 2.74 10.58 -32.12
N ASP A 162 1.77 11.41 -31.73
CA ASP A 162 1.33 12.57 -32.55
C ASP A 162 1.54 13.95 -31.89
N GLN A 163 2.61 14.11 -31.10
CA GLN A 163 3.01 15.42 -30.55
C GLN A 163 4.45 15.87 -30.86
N THR A 164 5.01 15.44 -31.99
CA THR A 164 6.19 16.09 -32.58
C THR A 164 6.09 16.17 -34.09
N ARG A 165 5.51 17.26 -34.60
CA ARG A 165 5.93 17.85 -35.87
C ARG A 165 5.76 19.36 -35.87
#